data_AF-V4URW7-F1
#
_entry.id   AF-V4URW7-F1
#
_cell.length_a   1.000
_cell.length_b   1.000
_cell.length_c   1.000
_cell.angle_alpha   90.00
_cell.angle_beta   90.00
_cell.angle_gamma   90.00
#
_symmetry.space_group_name_H-M   'P 1'
#
loop_
_entity.id
_entity.type
_entity.pdbx_description
1 polymer ?
#
loop_
_entity_poly.entity_id
_entity_poly.type
_entity_poly.pdbx_seq_one_letter_code
_entity_poly.pdbx_strand_id
1 'polypeptide(L)' 'METAAPTQFGDIWQKMGNEEKKAAVLEEVKRMNKLPANSAYASHRLRVLNKILQLMSQPRTSSQEKELELLFAGLSL' A
#
# COMPACT_ATOMS: atom_id res chain seq x y z
N MET A 1 4.51 23.50 22.36
CA MET A 1 5.30 22.37 21.85
C MET A 1 4.34 21.49 21.06
N GLU A 2 4.19 21.76 19.77
CA GLU A 2 3.33 20.97 18.88
C GLU A 2 4.08 19.69 18.50
N THR A 3 3.65 18.55 19.04
CA THR A 3 4.11 17.25 18.56
C THR A 3 3.41 16.98 17.24
N ALA A 4 4.02 17.41 16.14
CA ALA A 4 3.60 17.04 14.80
C ALA A 4 3.71 15.53 14.65
N ALA A 5 2.58 14.83 14.81
CA ALA A 5 2.46 13.42 14.43
C ALA A 5 2.78 13.34 12.93
N PRO A 6 3.82 12.63 12.53
CA PRO A 6 4.36 12.80 11.20
C PRO A 6 3.49 11.98 10.24
N THR A 7 2.96 12.64 9.21
CA THR A 7 2.18 12.05 8.11
C THR A 7 3.09 11.22 7.17
N GLN A 8 3.90 10.32 7.73
CA GLN A 8 5.11 9.78 7.10
C GLN A 8 4.87 8.78 5.98
N PHE A 9 3.69 8.15 5.93
CA PHE A 9 3.51 7.00 5.04
C PHE A 9 3.68 7.36 3.56
N GLY A 10 3.10 8.49 3.12
CA GLY A 10 3.25 8.96 1.74
C GLY A 10 4.70 9.30 1.39
N ASP A 11 5.43 9.94 2.31
CA ASP A 11 6.84 10.29 2.11
C ASP A 11 7.76 9.06 2.10
N ILE A 12 7.46 8.06 2.94
CA ILE A 12 8.16 6.77 2.98
C ILE A 12 7.88 6.00 1.69
N TRP A 13 6.62 5.93 1.27
CA TRP A 13 6.20 5.27 0.04
C TRP A 13 6.92 5.85 -1.18
N GLN A 14 6.98 7.18 -1.30
CA GLN A 14 7.67 7.83 -2.44
C GLN A 14 9.18 7.54 -2.48
N LYS A 15 9.81 7.31 -1.33
CA LYS A 15 11.26 6.99 -1.25
C LYS A 15 11.58 5.52 -1.51
N MET A 16 10.61 4.62 -1.36
CA MET A 16 10.80 3.18 -1.55
C MET A 16 10.93 2.81 -3.04
N GLY A 17 11.84 1.88 -3.33
CA GLY A 17 11.93 1.24 -4.65
C GLY A 17 10.68 0.41 -4.97
N ASN A 18 10.42 0.11 -6.24
CA ASN A 18 9.24 -0.67 -6.64
C ASN A 18 9.22 -2.08 -5.99
N GLU A 19 10.38 -2.74 -5.93
CA GLU A 19 10.50 -4.05 -5.26
C GLU A 19 10.25 -3.96 -3.74
N GLU A 20 10.72 -2.89 -3.11
CA GLU A 20 10.52 -2.62 -1.68
C GLU A 20 9.05 -2.32 -1.37
N LYS A 21 8.40 -1.49 -2.18
CA LYS A 21 6.94 -1.24 -2.13
C LYS A 21 6.17 -2.56 -2.21
N LYS A 22 6.53 -3.42 -3.17
CA LYS A 22 5.88 -4.73 -3.37
C LYS A 22 6.09 -5.64 -2.17
N ALA A 23 7.29 -5.66 -1.59
CA ALA A 23 7.59 -6.42 -0.39
C ALA A 23 6.77 -5.95 0.82
N ALA A 24 6.65 -4.63 1.02
CA ALA A 24 5.85 -4.05 2.09
C ALA A 24 4.37 -4.46 1.99
N VAL A 25 3.79 -4.40 0.79
CA VAL A 25 2.40 -4.84 0.55
C VAL A 25 2.24 -6.35 0.79
N LEU A 26 3.21 -7.17 0.39
CA LEU A 26 3.18 -8.62 0.64
C LEU A 26 3.27 -8.97 2.13
N GLU A 27 4.10 -8.27 2.89
CA GLU A 27 4.16 -8.42 4.34
C GLU A 27 2.83 -8.04 4.99
N GLU A 28 2.19 -6.98 4.51
CA GLU A 28 0.87 -6.58 4.99
C GLU A 28 -0.21 -7.63 4.70
N VAL A 29 -0.18 -8.25 3.51
CA VAL A 29 -1.06 -9.39 3.18
C VAL A 29 -0.83 -10.54 4.15
N LYS A 30 0.43 -10.88 4.48
CA LYS A 30 0.74 -11.92 5.46
C LYS A 30 0.22 -11.56 6.85
N ARG A 31 0.31 -10.29 7.28
CA ARG A 31 -0.27 -9.84 8.56
C ARG A 31 -1.79 -10.02 8.57
N MET A 32 -2.47 -9.63 7.49
CA MET A 32 -3.92 -9.76 7.38
C MET A 32 -4.40 -11.21 7.35
N ASN A 33 -3.64 -12.12 6.72
CA ASN A 33 -3.96 -13.55 6.70
C ASN A 33 -3.85 -14.24 8.07
N LYS A 34 -3.20 -13.62 9.06
CA LYS A 34 -3.18 -14.11 10.45
C LYS A 34 -4.47 -13.75 11.20
N LEU A 35 -5.28 -12.84 10.68
CA LEU A 35 -6.52 -12.44 11.31
C LEU A 35 -7.63 -13.46 11.00
N PRO A 36 -8.60 -13.61 11.92
CA PRO A 36 -9.77 -14.45 11.68
C PRO A 36 -10.53 -14.03 10.41
N ALA A 37 -10.92 -15.03 9.60
CA ALA A 37 -11.61 -14.81 8.33
C ALA A 37 -13.01 -14.16 8.47
N ASN A 38 -13.58 -14.15 9.68
CA ASN A 38 -14.85 -13.47 9.97
C ASN A 38 -14.68 -11.94 10.16
N SER A 39 -13.44 -11.42 10.16
CA SER A 39 -13.20 -9.99 10.24
C SER A 39 -13.53 -9.30 8.91
N ALA A 40 -14.58 -8.46 8.92
CA ALA A 40 -14.94 -7.61 7.80
C ALA A 40 -13.78 -6.68 7.40
N TYR A 41 -13.03 -6.17 8.39
CA TYR A 41 -11.84 -5.35 8.16
C TYR A 41 -10.75 -6.15 7.43
N ALA A 42 -10.38 -7.34 7.91
CA ALA A 42 -9.36 -8.16 7.27
C ALA A 42 -9.73 -8.52 5.83
N SER A 43 -10.99 -8.88 5.60
CA SER A 43 -11.53 -9.21 4.27
C SER A 43 -11.51 -8.00 3.31
N HIS A 44 -11.85 -6.81 3.81
CA HIS A 44 -11.78 -5.58 3.01
C HIS A 44 -10.33 -5.20 2.71
N ARG A 45 -9.47 -5.21 3.74
CA ARG A 45 -8.06 -4.87 3.64
C ARG A 45 -7.32 -5.79 2.66
N LEU A 46 -7.54 -7.10 2.73
CA LEU A 46 -6.98 -8.07 1.77
C LEU A 46 -7.39 -7.77 0.32
N ARG A 47 -8.65 -7.38 0.07
CA ARG A 47 -9.09 -6.98 -1.29
C ARG A 47 -8.33 -5.77 -1.79
N VAL A 48 -8.14 -4.76 -0.95
CA VAL A 48 -7.37 -3.55 -1.30
C VAL A 48 -5.91 -3.92 -1.61
N LEU A 49 -5.26 -4.70 -0.74
CA LEU A 49 -3.86 -5.10 -0.91
C LEU A 49 -3.64 -5.92 -2.18
N ASN A 50 -4.51 -6.89 -2.46
CA ASN A 50 -4.45 -7.68 -3.67
C ASN A 50 -4.66 -6.80 -4.92
N LYS A 51 -5.53 -5.79 -4.84
CA LYS A 51 -5.71 -4.84 -5.93
C LYS A 51 -4.47 -4.00 -6.17
N ILE A 52 -3.78 -3.55 -5.11
CA ILE A 52 -2.51 -2.82 -5.20
C ILE A 52 -1.45 -3.68 -5.90
N LEU A 53 -1.28 -4.93 -5.50
CA LEU A 53 -0.32 -5.86 -6.13
C LEU A 53 -0.63 -6.09 -7.61
N GLN A 54 -1.91 -6.28 -7.94
CA GLN A 54 -2.35 -6.41 -9.33
C GLN A 54 -1.95 -5.17 -10.12
N LEU A 55 -2.30 -3.98 -9.61
CA LEU A 55 -1.96 -2.72 -10.26
C LEU A 55 -0.44 -2.67 -10.46
N MET A 56 0.38 -2.79 -9.42
CA MET A 56 1.85 -2.74 -9.52
C MET A 56 2.46 -3.67 -10.58
N SER A 57 1.83 -4.82 -10.88
CA SER A 57 2.31 -5.78 -11.89
C SER A 57 1.97 -5.43 -13.36
N GLN A 58 1.10 -4.46 -13.60
CA GLN A 58 0.68 -4.10 -14.95
C GLN A 58 1.64 -3.10 -15.61
N PRO A 59 1.94 -3.24 -16.91
CA PRO A 59 2.71 -2.24 -17.65
C PRO A 59 1.92 -0.93 -17.71
N ARG A 60 2.59 0.19 -17.44
CA ARG A 60 2.01 1.53 -17.45
C ARG A 60 2.87 2.50 -18.23
N THR A 61 2.22 3.54 -18.75
CA THR A 61 2.92 4.75 -19.21
C THR A 61 3.43 5.56 -18.02
N SER A 62 4.43 6.41 -18.23
CA SER A 62 4.99 7.25 -17.16
C SER A 62 3.95 8.14 -16.47
N SER A 63 2.92 8.60 -17.21
CA SER A 63 1.83 9.39 -16.63
C SER A 63 0.96 8.56 -15.69
N GLN A 64 0.63 7.33 -16.08
CA GLN A 64 -0.19 6.42 -15.26
C GLN A 64 0.57 5.91 -14.03
N GLU A 65 1.88 5.69 -14.15
CA GLU A 65 2.73 5.35 -13.00
C GLU A 65 2.69 6.44 -11.95
N LYS A 66 2.84 7.71 -12.37
CA LYS A 66 2.82 8.86 -11.47
C LYS A 66 1.46 9.04 -10.78
N GLU A 67 0.37 8.90 -11.52
CA GLU A 67 -0.98 8.95 -10.96
C GLU A 67 -1.19 7.83 -9.93
N LEU A 68 -0.73 6.62 -10.24
CA LEU A 68 -0.81 5.47 -9.33
C LEU A 68 0.01 5.69 -8.05
N GLU A 69 1.20 6.28 -8.15
CA GLU A 69 2.01 6.61 -6.98
C GLU A 69 1.35 7.65 -6.08
N LEU A 70 0.68 8.66 -6.65
CA LEU A 70 -0.11 9.62 -5.86
C LEU A 70 -1.27 8.92 -5.13
N LEU A 71 -1.98 8.03 -5.80
CA LEU A 71 -3.07 7.27 -5.19
C LEU A 71 -2.58 6.42 -4.02
N PHE A 72 -1.43 5.75 -4.17
CA PHE A 72 -0.86 4.91 -3.12
C PHE A 72 -0.28 5.70 -1.95
N ALA A 73 0.30 6.87 -2.18
CA ALA A 73 0.82 7.74 -1.12
C ALA A 73 -0.29 8.21 -0.14
N GLY A 74 -1.54 8.26 -0.60
CA GLY A 74 -2.71 8.59 0.23
C GLY A 74 -3.30 7.41 1.01
N LEU A 75 -2.78 6.18 0.83
CA LEU A 75 -3.24 5.02 1.58
C LEU A 75 -2.48 4.89 2.90
N SER A 76 -3.14 4.41 3.95
CA SER A 76 -2.48 4.05 5.21
C SER A 76 -2.18 2.55 5.22
N LEU A 77 -1.11 2.11 4.54
CA LEU A 77 -0.70 0.69 4.49
C LEU A 77 0.17 0.31 5.69
#